data_AF-A0A3C0C3L5-F1
#
_entry.id   AF-A0A3C0C3L5-F1
#
_cell.length_a   1.000
_cell.length_b   1.000
_cell.length_c   1.000
_cell.angle_alpha   90.00
_cell.angle_beta   90.00
_cell.angle_gamma   90.00
#
_symmetry.space_group_name_H-M   'P 1'
#
loop_
_entity.id
_entity.type
_entity.pdbx_description
1 polymer ?
#
loop_
_entity_poly.entity_id
_entity_poly.type
_entity_poly.pdbx_seq_one_letter_code
_entity_poly.pdbx_strand_id
1 'polypeptide(L)'
;MLKITKTFEDRLHDIDPDNIESGAWISLVKPTAEELLVTERITGAPQDFIRSALDPEESSRIEIEDNHILVLINVPVNHEDRPGEYDTIPLGMVVTPDFFVTICQEYNEVLHSFKETRYRYFSTFKRTRFLFQLLYHSALLFLKDLRQMARKSDKIEQDLRLSMKNEELFQLLDLQKGLTYYSMSLRSNRVVVERLLRLCSNT
;
A
#
# COMPACT_ATOMS: atom_id res chain seq x y z
N MET A 1 -1.07 -13.85 6.91
CA MET A 1 -1.74 -13.47 8.16
C MET A 1 -2.93 -12.58 7.87
N LEU A 2 -4.11 -13.15 8.06
CA LEU A 2 -5.42 -12.52 8.03
C LEU A 2 -5.70 -11.85 9.38
N LYS A 3 -6.21 -10.63 9.35
CA LYS A 3 -6.69 -9.90 10.52
C LYS A 3 -7.97 -9.16 10.17
N ILE A 4 -9.02 -9.33 10.96
CA ILE A 4 -10.30 -8.64 10.76
C ILE A 4 -10.49 -7.65 11.91
N THR A 5 -10.80 -6.41 11.56
CA THR A 5 -10.98 -5.33 12.53
C THR A 5 -12.22 -4.51 12.22
N LYS A 6 -12.86 -3.95 13.24
CA LYS A 6 -13.98 -3.02 13.07
C LYS A 6 -13.87 -1.87 14.05
N THR A 7 -14.29 -0.69 13.61
CA THR A 7 -14.36 0.48 14.50
C THR A 7 -15.65 0.47 15.32
N PHE A 8 -15.51 0.48 16.65
CA PHE A 8 -16.57 0.77 17.61
C PHE A 8 -16.14 1.94 18.50
N GLU A 9 -16.99 2.96 18.68
CA GLU A 9 -16.70 4.14 19.52
C GLU A 9 -15.30 4.76 19.27
N ASP A 10 -14.93 4.94 18.00
CA ASP A 10 -13.61 5.44 17.55
C ASP A 10 -12.39 4.58 17.97
N ARG A 11 -12.61 3.30 18.33
CA ARG A 11 -11.55 2.31 18.61
C ARG A 11 -11.63 1.12 17.66
N LEU A 12 -10.48 0.57 17.32
CA LEU A 12 -10.40 -0.67 16.55
C LEU A 12 -10.47 -1.86 17.48
N HIS A 13 -11.36 -2.79 17.14
CA HIS A 13 -11.51 -4.07 17.79
C HIS A 13 -11.23 -5.19 16.79
N ASP A 14 -10.43 -6.15 17.22
CA ASP A 14 -10.20 -7.38 16.46
C ASP A 14 -11.47 -8.24 16.53
N ILE A 15 -11.94 -8.72 15.39
CA ILE A 15 -13.14 -9.54 15.25
C ILE A 15 -12.73 -10.93 14.78
N ASP A 16 -13.39 -11.95 15.33
CA ASP A 16 -13.28 -13.33 14.87
C ASP A 16 -13.94 -13.50 13.49
N PRO A 17 -13.30 -14.18 12.51
CA PRO A 17 -13.92 -14.51 11.23
C PRO A 17 -15.37 -15.02 11.30
N ASP A 18 -15.72 -15.79 12.33
CA ASP A 18 -17.06 -16.36 12.49
C ASP A 18 -18.13 -15.31 12.87
N ASN A 19 -17.71 -14.16 13.41
CA ASN A 19 -18.58 -13.07 13.85
C ASN A 19 -18.41 -11.79 13.02
N ILE A 20 -17.94 -11.93 11.76
CA ILE A 20 -17.72 -10.77 10.92
C ILE A 20 -19.03 -10.06 10.57
N GLU A 21 -19.05 -8.74 10.77
CA GLU A 21 -20.18 -7.89 10.44
C GLU A 21 -19.83 -6.89 9.33
N SER A 22 -20.84 -6.44 8.58
CA SER A 22 -20.68 -5.36 7.59
C SER A 22 -20.01 -4.12 8.22
N GLY A 23 -19.16 -3.48 7.43
CA GLY A 23 -18.30 -2.37 7.82
C GLY A 23 -16.98 -2.77 8.46
N ALA A 24 -16.61 -4.06 8.46
CA ALA A 24 -15.30 -4.52 8.91
C ALA A 24 -14.19 -4.30 7.85
N TRP A 25 -12.98 -4.09 8.33
CA TRP A 25 -11.74 -4.08 7.56
C TRP A 25 -11.03 -5.43 7.68
N ILE A 26 -10.76 -6.05 6.54
CA ILE A 26 -10.02 -7.29 6.40
C ILE A 26 -8.60 -6.97 5.90
N SER A 27 -7.58 -7.26 6.71
CA SER A 27 -6.17 -7.04 6.36
C SER A 27 -5.46 -8.37 6.17
N LEU A 28 -4.95 -8.60 4.96
CA LEU A 28 -4.15 -9.74 4.56
C LEU A 28 -2.71 -9.28 4.34
N VAL A 29 -1.78 -9.78 5.16
CA VAL A 29 -0.34 -9.54 5.00
C VAL A 29 0.38 -10.88 4.97
N LYS A 30 1.17 -11.16 3.92
CA LYS A 30 1.75 -12.50 3.68
C LYS A 30 0.68 -13.60 3.80
N PRO A 31 -0.40 -13.55 3.01
CA PRO A 31 -1.52 -14.44 3.21
C PRO A 31 -1.20 -15.89 2.79
N THR A 32 -1.78 -16.87 3.48
CA THR A 32 -1.77 -18.26 3.02
C THR A 32 -2.89 -18.51 2.02
N ALA A 33 -2.80 -19.58 1.22
CA ALA A 33 -3.84 -19.94 0.26
C ALA A 33 -5.23 -20.13 0.95
N GLU A 34 -5.24 -20.65 2.18
CA GLU A 34 -6.46 -20.80 2.97
C GLU A 34 -7.07 -19.44 3.35
N GLU A 35 -6.24 -18.48 3.78
CA GLU A 35 -6.70 -17.12 4.13
C GLU A 35 -7.29 -16.38 2.92
N LEU A 36 -6.76 -16.62 1.71
CA LEU A 36 -7.32 -16.08 0.47
C LEU A 36 -8.71 -16.66 0.18
N LEU A 37 -8.88 -17.97 0.30
CA LEU A 37 -10.17 -18.65 0.10
C LEU A 37 -11.22 -18.22 1.13
N VAL A 38 -10.81 -18.01 2.38
CA VAL A 38 -11.70 -17.48 3.44
C VAL A 38 -12.15 -16.07 3.08
N THR A 39 -11.23 -15.21 2.64
CA THR A 39 -11.55 -13.83 2.25
C THR A 39 -12.47 -13.78 1.04
N GLU A 40 -12.24 -14.63 0.04
CA GLU A 40 -13.11 -14.81 -1.13
C GLU A 40 -14.54 -15.17 -0.68
N ARG A 41 -14.68 -16.17 0.19
CA ARG A 41 -15.98 -16.63 0.70
C ARG A 41 -16.72 -15.56 1.50
N ILE A 42 -16.01 -14.80 2.33
CA ILE A 42 -16.59 -13.75 3.17
C ILE A 42 -17.05 -12.56 2.33
N THR A 43 -16.25 -12.16 1.35
CA THR A 43 -16.42 -10.89 0.64
C THR A 43 -17.13 -11.02 -0.70
N GLY A 44 -17.19 -12.24 -1.26
CA GLY A 44 -17.67 -12.52 -2.60
C GLY A 44 -16.84 -11.83 -3.70
N ALA A 45 -15.65 -11.33 -3.39
CA ALA A 45 -14.81 -10.64 -4.36
C ALA A 45 -14.19 -11.63 -5.35
N PRO A 46 -14.00 -11.24 -6.63
CA PRO A 46 -13.32 -12.06 -7.62
C PRO A 46 -11.95 -12.53 -7.12
N GLN A 47 -11.63 -13.81 -7.37
CA GLN A 47 -10.36 -14.38 -6.95
C GLN A 47 -9.16 -13.63 -7.54
N ASP A 48 -9.28 -13.16 -8.78
CA ASP A 48 -8.24 -12.39 -9.46
C ASP A 48 -7.95 -11.07 -8.73
N PHE A 49 -8.96 -10.41 -8.15
CA PHE A 49 -8.75 -9.19 -7.36
C PHE A 49 -7.94 -9.47 -6.10
N ILE A 50 -8.24 -10.57 -5.41
CA ILE A 50 -7.56 -10.95 -4.18
C ILE A 50 -6.10 -11.34 -4.47
N ARG A 51 -5.84 -11.98 -5.61
CA ARG A 51 -4.51 -12.49 -5.98
C ARG A 51 -3.62 -11.46 -6.68
N SER A 52 -4.18 -10.48 -7.39
CA SER A 52 -3.39 -9.48 -8.14
C SER A 52 -2.32 -8.80 -7.27
N ALA A 53 -2.64 -8.50 -6.02
CA ALA A 53 -1.70 -7.84 -5.09
C ALA A 53 -0.57 -8.74 -4.55
N LEU A 54 -0.51 -10.01 -4.95
CA LEU A 54 0.53 -10.96 -4.56
C LEU A 54 1.59 -11.15 -5.64
N ASP A 55 1.39 -10.59 -6.83
CA ASP A 55 2.39 -10.56 -7.90
C ASP A 55 3.23 -9.28 -7.77
N PRO A 56 4.53 -9.36 -7.43
CA PRO A 56 5.42 -8.19 -7.31
C PRO A 56 5.46 -7.29 -8.55
N GLU A 57 5.22 -7.85 -9.73
CA GLU A 57 5.30 -7.13 -11.02
C GLU A 57 3.96 -6.47 -11.41
N GLU A 58 2.96 -6.54 -10.53
CA GLU A 58 1.64 -6.02 -10.81
C GLU A 58 1.64 -4.48 -10.89
N SER A 59 0.98 -3.96 -11.93
CA SER A 59 0.95 -2.53 -12.22
C SER A 59 -0.24 -1.84 -11.56
N SER A 60 -0.02 -0.64 -11.01
CA SER A 60 -1.12 0.13 -10.41
C SER A 60 -2.28 0.35 -11.39
N ARG A 61 -3.48 -0.04 -10.99
CA ARG A 61 -4.70 0.09 -11.80
C ARG A 61 -5.96 0.12 -10.95
N ILE A 62 -7.08 0.44 -11.60
CA ILE A 62 -8.42 0.28 -11.03
C ILE A 62 -9.18 -0.69 -11.91
N GLU A 63 -9.80 -1.67 -11.28
CA GLU A 63 -10.75 -2.58 -11.90
C GLU A 63 -12.07 -2.49 -11.16
N ILE A 64 -13.15 -2.61 -11.92
CA ILE A 64 -14.51 -2.58 -11.41
C ILE A 64 -15.21 -3.77 -12.06
N GLU A 65 -15.68 -4.69 -11.23
CA GLU A 65 -16.43 -5.85 -11.65
C GLU A 65 -17.59 -6.04 -10.69
N ASP A 66 -18.81 -6.18 -11.23
CA ASP A 66 -20.06 -6.16 -10.49
C ASP A 66 -20.16 -4.99 -9.49
N ASN A 67 -20.05 -5.27 -8.19
CA ASN A 67 -20.09 -4.29 -7.09
C ASN A 67 -18.77 -4.23 -6.31
N HIS A 68 -17.69 -4.70 -6.92
CA HIS A 68 -16.36 -4.76 -6.34
C HIS A 68 -15.43 -3.80 -7.09
N ILE A 69 -14.67 -3.03 -6.33
CA ILE A 69 -13.65 -2.13 -6.88
C ILE A 69 -12.30 -2.59 -6.36
N LEU A 70 -11.43 -3.02 -7.26
CA LEU A 70 -10.01 -3.20 -6.95
C LEU A 70 -9.26 -1.92 -7.26
N VAL A 71 -8.52 -1.44 -6.28
CA VAL A 71 -7.53 -0.38 -6.42
C VAL A 71 -6.18 -0.98 -6.07
N LEU A 72 -5.33 -1.13 -7.08
CA LEU A 72 -3.97 -1.61 -6.89
C LEU A 72 -3.01 -0.42 -7.04
N ILE A 73 -2.14 -0.22 -6.05
CA ILE A 73 -1.11 0.81 -6.07
C ILE A 73 0.21 0.27 -5.55
N ASN A 74 1.32 0.83 -6.02
CA ASN A 74 2.63 0.53 -5.45
C ASN A 74 2.90 1.42 -4.24
N VAL A 75 3.30 0.82 -3.12
CA VAL A 75 3.66 1.53 -1.89
C VAL A 75 5.15 1.39 -1.60
N PRO A 76 5.81 2.41 -1.04
CA PRO A 76 7.23 2.32 -0.72
C PRO A 76 7.44 1.34 0.43
N VAL A 77 8.52 0.58 0.35
CA VAL A 77 8.96 -0.32 1.42
C VAL A 77 10.42 -0.08 1.74
N ASN A 78 10.75 -0.31 3.01
CA ASN A 78 12.10 -0.26 3.50
C ASN A 78 12.46 -1.65 4.02
N HIS A 79 13.38 -2.32 3.34
CA HIS A 79 13.84 -3.63 3.76
C HIS A 79 14.88 -3.47 4.86
N GLU A 80 14.60 -4.03 6.05
CA GLU A 80 15.54 -3.99 7.19
C GLU A 80 16.89 -4.63 6.84
N ASP A 81 16.87 -5.69 6.02
CA ASP A 81 18.06 -6.42 5.58
C ASP A 81 18.90 -5.67 4.54
N ARG A 82 18.30 -4.68 3.86
CA ARG A 82 18.94 -3.91 2.77
C ARG A 82 18.74 -2.41 2.98
N PRO A 83 19.29 -1.86 4.09
CA PRO A 83 19.07 -0.47 4.47
C PRO A 83 19.63 0.49 3.41
N GLY A 84 18.73 1.21 2.74
CA GLY A 84 19.08 2.16 1.69
C GLY A 84 18.72 1.73 0.27
N GLU A 85 18.24 0.49 0.08
CA GLU A 85 17.51 0.13 -1.13
C GLU A 85 16.09 0.70 -1.07
N TYR A 86 15.73 1.47 -2.09
CA TYR A 86 14.39 2.05 -2.23
C TYR A 86 13.61 1.19 -3.21
N ASP A 87 12.57 0.55 -2.71
CA ASP A 87 11.74 -0.37 -3.48
C ASP A 87 10.24 -0.14 -3.23
N THR A 88 9.41 -0.72 -4.07
CA THR A 88 7.96 -0.63 -3.94
C THR A 88 7.31 -1.99 -4.09
N ILE A 89 6.24 -2.22 -3.33
CA ILE A 89 5.41 -3.43 -3.47
C ILE A 89 3.97 -3.07 -3.78
N PRO A 90 3.23 -3.93 -4.49
CA PRO A 90 1.81 -3.72 -4.74
C PRO A 90 1.00 -3.87 -3.45
N LEU A 91 0.10 -2.92 -3.24
CA LEU A 91 -0.96 -2.94 -2.24
C LEU A 91 -2.30 -2.98 -2.98
N GLY A 92 -3.01 -4.09 -2.81
CA GLY A 92 -4.38 -4.24 -3.27
C GLY A 92 -5.35 -3.72 -2.23
N MET A 93 -6.29 -2.88 -2.65
CA MET A 93 -7.43 -2.45 -1.86
C MET A 93 -8.70 -2.85 -2.59
N VAL A 94 -9.46 -3.79 -2.01
CA VAL A 94 -10.74 -4.22 -2.57
C VAL A 94 -11.86 -3.60 -1.75
N VAL A 95 -12.68 -2.79 -2.41
CA VAL A 95 -13.89 -2.21 -1.83
C VAL A 95 -15.08 -3.04 -2.30
N THR A 96 -15.75 -3.69 -1.35
CA THR A 96 -16.98 -4.46 -1.60
C THR A 96 -18.18 -3.75 -0.96
N PRO A 97 -19.44 -4.16 -1.21
CA PRO A 97 -20.62 -3.55 -0.60
C PRO A 97 -20.60 -3.50 0.93
N ASP A 98 -19.96 -4.47 1.58
CA ASP A 98 -19.97 -4.64 3.03
C ASP A 98 -18.59 -4.49 3.67
N PHE A 99 -17.50 -4.71 2.93
CA PHE A 99 -16.16 -4.83 3.49
C PHE A 99 -15.13 -3.96 2.79
N PHE A 100 -14.07 -3.64 3.52
CA PHE A 100 -12.84 -3.11 2.95
C PHE A 100 -11.74 -4.14 3.13
N VAL A 101 -11.08 -4.54 2.05
CA VAL A 101 -10.01 -5.54 2.09
C VAL A 101 -8.70 -4.88 1.67
N THR A 102 -7.63 -5.13 2.42
CA THR A 102 -6.27 -4.76 2.02
C THR A 102 -5.43 -6.03 1.90
N ILE A 103 -4.79 -6.24 0.75
CA ILE A 103 -3.90 -7.39 0.50
C ILE A 103 -2.50 -6.89 0.16
N CYS A 104 -1.50 -7.47 0.78
CA CYS A 104 -0.10 -7.16 0.53
C CYS A 104 0.79 -8.39 0.74
N GLN A 105 1.78 -8.56 -0.13
CA GLN A 105 2.73 -9.67 -0.03
C GLN A 105 3.69 -9.51 1.15
N GLU A 106 3.94 -8.30 1.64
CA GLU A 106 4.82 -8.04 2.78
C GLU A 106 4.23 -7.05 3.80
N TYR A 107 4.82 -7.04 5.01
CA TYR A 107 4.53 -6.00 5.99
C TYR A 107 5.03 -4.66 5.45
N ASN A 108 4.22 -3.61 5.60
CA ASN A 108 4.58 -2.27 5.15
C ASN A 108 4.10 -1.21 6.14
N GLU A 109 4.81 -0.07 6.16
CA GLU A 109 4.51 1.06 7.05
C GLU A 109 3.11 1.65 6.78
N VAL A 110 2.65 1.60 5.52
CA VAL A 110 1.34 2.16 5.14
C VAL A 110 0.22 1.52 5.96
N LEU A 111 0.12 0.19 5.96
CA LEU A 111 -0.91 -0.53 6.70
C LEU A 111 -0.66 -0.53 8.22
N HIS A 112 0.61 -0.55 8.64
CA HIS A 112 0.96 -0.56 10.05
C HIS A 112 0.49 0.70 10.79
N SER A 113 0.59 1.87 10.14
CA SER A 113 0.19 3.15 10.73
C SER A 113 -1.28 3.18 11.18
N PHE A 114 -2.16 2.43 10.54
CA PHE A 114 -3.59 2.34 10.86
C PHE A 114 -3.91 1.31 11.96
N LYS A 115 -2.96 0.42 12.31
CA LYS A 115 -3.13 -0.58 13.38
C LYS A 115 -2.80 0.00 14.75
N GLU A 116 -1.78 0.86 14.84
CA GLU A 116 -1.28 1.38 16.12
C GLU A 116 -1.86 2.74 16.51
N THR A 117 -2.23 3.56 15.52
CA THR A 117 -2.58 4.95 15.78
C THR A 117 -4.07 5.10 16.01
N ARG A 118 -4.45 5.80 17.10
CA ARG A 118 -5.75 6.47 17.21
C ARG A 118 -5.84 7.53 16.13
N TYR A 119 -6.08 7.14 14.88
CA TYR A 119 -6.40 8.10 13.84
C TYR A 119 -7.74 8.71 14.22
N ARG A 120 -7.67 9.94 14.74
CA ARG A 120 -8.83 10.81 14.92
C ARG A 120 -9.56 10.80 13.57
N TYR A 121 -10.83 10.39 13.55
CA TYR A 121 -11.68 10.27 12.36
C TYR A 121 -11.51 9.03 11.45
N PHE A 122 -10.73 8.02 11.86
CA PHE A 122 -10.71 6.70 11.18
C PHE A 122 -11.96 5.89 11.54
N SER A 123 -12.58 5.28 10.53
CA SER A 123 -13.74 4.41 10.70
C SER A 123 -13.75 3.39 9.58
N THR A 124 -13.75 2.10 9.93
CA THR A 124 -13.79 0.99 8.97
C THR A 124 -15.07 1.01 8.12
N PHE A 125 -16.16 1.59 8.63
CA PHE A 125 -17.42 1.74 7.89
C PHE A 125 -17.30 2.72 6.71
N LYS A 126 -16.45 3.76 6.84
CA LYS A 126 -16.27 4.79 5.80
C LYS A 126 -15.21 4.35 4.76
N ARG A 127 -15.52 3.29 4.02
CA ARG A 127 -14.65 2.63 3.02
C ARG A 127 -13.92 3.61 2.09
N THR A 128 -14.63 4.52 1.43
CA THR A 128 -14.02 5.51 0.51
C THR A 128 -13.06 6.44 1.23
N ARG A 129 -13.40 6.89 2.45
CA ARG A 129 -12.50 7.72 3.26
C ARG A 129 -11.24 6.94 3.63
N PHE A 130 -11.39 5.68 4.02
CA PHE A 130 -10.25 4.85 4.37
C PHE A 130 -9.31 4.64 3.17
N LEU A 131 -9.87 4.36 1.99
CA LEU A 131 -9.10 4.29 0.74
C LEU A 131 -8.25 5.56 0.53
N PHE A 132 -8.87 6.74 0.59
CA PHE A 132 -8.13 8.00 0.42
C PHE A 132 -7.10 8.26 1.52
N GLN A 133 -7.35 7.80 2.76
CA GLN A 133 -6.37 7.88 3.84
C GLN A 133 -5.15 7.00 3.56
N LEU A 134 -5.33 5.79 3.04
CA LEU A 134 -4.23 4.90 2.64
C LEU A 134 -3.42 5.51 1.49
N LEU A 135 -4.10 6.03 0.46
CA LEU A 135 -3.45 6.73 -0.67
C LEU A 135 -2.63 7.94 -0.19
N TYR A 136 -3.21 8.75 0.70
CA TYR A 136 -2.55 9.92 1.27
C TYR A 136 -1.32 9.52 2.10
N HIS A 137 -1.45 8.50 2.94
CA HIS A 137 -0.34 8.03 3.76
C HIS A 137 0.80 7.46 2.91
N SER A 138 0.48 6.68 1.87
CA SER A 138 1.46 6.20 0.89
C SER A 138 2.23 7.36 0.24
N ALA A 139 1.52 8.41 -0.20
CA ALA A 139 2.15 9.59 -0.79
C ALA A 139 3.09 10.33 0.19
N LEU A 140 2.75 10.38 1.49
CA LEU A 140 3.61 10.96 2.51
C LEU A 140 4.91 10.15 2.71
N LEU A 141 4.83 8.82 2.66
CA LEU A 141 6.02 7.97 2.74
C LEU A 141 6.94 8.14 1.53
N PHE A 142 6.38 8.15 0.32
CA PHE A 142 7.16 8.48 -0.88
C PHE A 142 7.87 9.83 -0.76
N LEU A 143 7.17 10.85 -0.27
CA LEU A 143 7.74 12.18 -0.08
C LEU A 143 8.86 12.20 0.98
N LYS A 144 8.68 11.47 2.08
CA LYS A 144 9.70 11.29 3.13
C LYS A 144 10.96 10.66 2.54
N ASP A 145 10.81 9.61 1.75
CA ASP A 145 11.91 8.87 1.16
C ASP A 145 12.63 9.67 0.07
N LEU A 146 11.90 10.33 -0.84
CA LEU A 146 12.50 11.19 -1.87
C LEU A 146 13.36 12.31 -1.28
N ARG A 147 12.96 12.89 -0.14
CA ARG A 147 13.77 13.87 0.59
C ARG A 147 15.04 13.25 1.18
N GLN A 148 14.97 12.02 1.67
CA GLN A 148 16.15 11.29 2.15
C GLN A 148 17.09 10.95 1.00
N MET A 149 16.55 10.53 -0.14
CA MET A 149 17.31 10.23 -1.35
C MET A 149 18.07 11.46 -1.83
N ALA A 150 17.41 12.61 -1.92
CA ALA A 150 18.06 13.87 -2.31
C ALA A 150 19.26 14.19 -1.39
N ARG A 151 19.07 14.13 -0.07
CA ARG A 151 20.16 14.37 0.90
C ARG A 151 21.30 13.36 0.79
N LYS A 152 20.99 12.08 0.53
CA LYS A 152 22.00 11.03 0.31
C LYS A 152 22.78 11.31 -0.98
N SER A 153 22.09 11.71 -2.06
CA SER A 153 22.72 12.07 -3.34
C SER A 153 23.75 13.19 -3.15
N ASP A 154 23.37 14.28 -2.49
CA ASP A 154 24.26 15.43 -2.25
C ASP A 154 25.52 15.02 -1.48
N LYS A 155 25.36 14.16 -0.47
CA LYS A 155 26.47 13.64 0.33
C LYS A 155 27.41 12.77 -0.50
N ILE A 156 26.88 11.81 -1.25
CA ILE A 156 27.70 10.90 -2.07
C ILE A 156 28.43 11.69 -3.17
N GLU A 157 27.80 12.71 -3.76
CA GLU A 157 28.48 13.58 -4.74
C GLU A 157 29.67 14.33 -4.11
N GLN A 158 29.51 14.85 -2.90
CA GLN A 158 30.59 15.52 -2.18
C GLN A 158 31.75 14.55 -1.88
N ASP A 159 31.43 13.35 -1.41
CA ASP A 159 32.42 12.32 -1.09
C ASP A 159 33.15 11.84 -2.35
N LEU A 160 32.44 11.65 -3.46
CA LEU A 160 33.00 11.27 -4.76
C LEU A 160 34.00 12.31 -5.28
N ARG A 161 33.72 13.61 -5.12
CA ARG A 161 34.65 14.69 -5.52
C ARG A 161 35.95 14.69 -4.72
N LEU A 162 35.93 14.16 -3.49
CA LEU A 162 37.10 14.11 -2.60
C LEU A 162 37.91 12.82 -2.75
N SER A 163 37.24 11.67 -2.89
CA SER A 163 37.88 10.35 -2.81
C SER A 163 38.00 9.63 -4.15
N MET A 164 37.10 9.93 -5.13
CA MET A 164 36.91 9.24 -6.40
C MET A 164 37.00 7.71 -6.31
N LYS A 165 36.44 7.08 -5.26
CA LYS A 165 36.44 5.61 -5.16
C LYS A 165 35.23 5.02 -5.87
N ASN A 166 35.34 3.73 -6.20
CA ASN A 166 34.29 2.99 -6.87
C ASN A 166 33.03 2.81 -5.99
N GLU A 167 33.19 2.84 -4.66
CA GLU A 167 32.09 2.62 -3.73
C GLU A 167 31.01 3.71 -3.86
N GLU A 168 31.41 4.98 -3.91
CA GLU A 168 30.50 6.13 -4.07
C GLU A 168 29.78 6.08 -5.43
N LEU A 169 30.43 5.58 -6.49
CA LEU A 169 29.80 5.37 -7.79
C LEU A 169 28.69 4.31 -7.73
N PHE A 170 28.94 3.18 -7.07
CA PHE A 170 27.91 2.14 -6.90
C PHE A 170 26.74 2.64 -6.05
N GLN A 171 27.02 3.40 -4.98
CA GLN A 171 25.96 4.01 -4.16
C GLN A 171 25.09 5.00 -4.96
N LEU A 172 25.68 5.82 -5.84
CA LEU A 172 24.92 6.69 -6.74
C LEU A 172 24.06 5.90 -7.73
N LEU A 173 24.61 4.82 -8.30
CA LEU A 173 23.87 3.95 -9.22
C LEU A 173 22.65 3.31 -8.53
N ASP A 174 22.81 2.81 -7.31
CA ASP A 174 21.70 2.19 -6.57
C ASP A 174 20.63 3.23 -6.18
N LEU A 175 21.05 4.42 -5.79
CA LEU A 175 20.13 5.54 -5.53
C LEU A 175 19.32 5.92 -6.79
N GLN A 176 19.99 5.95 -7.95
CA GLN A 176 19.34 6.25 -9.23
C GLN A 176 18.34 5.17 -9.65
N LYS A 177 18.65 3.89 -9.42
CA LYS A 177 17.69 2.78 -9.63
C LYS A 177 16.45 3.00 -8.78
N GLY A 178 16.61 3.26 -7.48
CA GLY A 178 15.51 3.56 -6.57
C GLY A 178 14.65 4.74 -7.03
N LEU A 179 15.29 5.83 -7.49
CA LEU A 179 14.56 7.01 -7.99
C LEU A 179 13.74 6.67 -9.24
N THR A 180 14.26 5.79 -10.09
CA THR A 180 13.58 5.33 -11.29
C THR A 180 12.34 4.51 -10.93
N TYR A 181 12.47 3.52 -10.04
CA TYR A 181 11.35 2.73 -9.53
C TYR A 181 10.27 3.61 -8.90
N TYR A 182 10.67 4.52 -8.01
CA TYR A 182 9.73 5.45 -7.35
C TYR A 182 9.02 6.34 -8.36
N SER A 183 9.74 6.86 -9.36
CA SER A 183 9.15 7.70 -10.41
C SER A 183 8.12 6.93 -11.25
N MET A 184 8.41 5.66 -11.58
CA MET A 184 7.46 4.79 -12.28
C MET A 184 6.21 4.52 -11.44
N SER A 185 6.39 4.11 -10.18
CA SER A 185 5.31 3.82 -9.24
C SER A 185 4.44 5.06 -8.96
N LEU A 186 5.04 6.23 -8.73
CA LEU A 186 4.30 7.49 -8.53
C LEU A 186 3.50 7.90 -9.77
N ARG A 187 4.07 7.72 -10.97
CA ARG A 187 3.37 8.03 -12.23
C ARG A 187 2.15 7.13 -12.40
N SER A 188 2.30 5.83 -12.12
CA SER A 188 1.21 4.86 -12.20
C SER A 188 0.13 5.14 -11.17
N ASN A 189 0.52 5.36 -9.91
CA ASN A 189 -0.39 5.72 -8.81
C ASN A 189 -1.17 7.00 -9.11
N ARG A 190 -0.55 8.01 -9.73
CA ARG A 190 -1.26 9.24 -10.11
C ARG A 190 -2.42 8.97 -11.04
N VAL A 191 -2.25 8.13 -12.05
CA VAL A 191 -3.33 7.76 -13.00
C VAL A 191 -4.49 7.10 -12.26
N VAL A 192 -4.18 6.21 -11.31
CA VAL A 192 -5.17 5.58 -10.42
C VAL A 192 -5.92 6.62 -9.60
N VAL A 193 -5.23 7.52 -8.90
CA VAL A 193 -5.87 8.56 -8.09
C VAL A 193 -6.76 9.48 -8.94
N GLU A 194 -6.28 9.92 -10.10
CA GLU A 194 -7.06 10.76 -11.02
C GLU A 194 -8.34 10.05 -11.49
N ARG A 195 -8.25 8.75 -11.82
CA ARG A 195 -9.41 7.95 -12.22
C ARG A 195 -10.39 7.74 -11.05
N LEU A 196 -9.90 7.49 -9.83
CA LEU A 196 -10.73 7.40 -8.62
C LEU A 196 -11.51 8.69 -8.36
N LEU A 197 -10.85 9.85 -8.45
CA LEU A 197 -11.49 11.15 -8.22
C LEU A 197 -12.64 11.39 -9.20
N ARG A 198 -12.47 11.00 -10.48
CA ARG A 198 -13.53 11.11 -11.50
C ARG A 198 -14.72 10.20 -11.22
N LEU A 199 -14.47 9.00 -10.71
CA LEU A 199 -15.54 8.07 -10.32
C LEU A 199 -16.34 8.63 -9.13
N CYS A 200 -15.65 9.22 -8.16
CA CYS A 200 -16.31 9.83 -6.98
C CYS A 200 -17.01 11.16 -7.27
N SER A 201 -16.57 11.93 -8.28
CA SER A 201 -17.18 13.23 -8.61
C SER A 201 -18.44 13.11 -9.48
N ASN A 202 -18.65 11.96 -10.12
CA ASN A 202 -19.77 11.71 -11.03
C ASN A 202 -20.92 10.94 -10.36
N THR A 203 -20.89 10.84 -9.02
CA THR A 203 -21.94 10.24 -8.18
C THR A 203 -22.47 11.32 -7.23
#